data_AF-A0A418N6E8-F1
#
_entry.id   AF-A0A418N6E8-F1
#
_cell.length_a   1.000
_cell.length_b   1.000
_cell.length_c   1.000
_cell.angle_alpha   90.00
_cell.angle_beta   90.00
_cell.angle_gamma   90.00
#
_symmetry.space_group_name_H-M   'P 1'
#
loop_
_entity.id
_entity.type
_entity.pdbx_description
1 polymer ?
#
loop_
_entity_poly.entity_id
_entity_poly.type
_entity_poly.pdbx_seq_one_letter_code
_entity_poly.pdbx_strand_id
1 'polypeptide(L)' 'MEMSNTIIEQRQKNRTFNSTWLKTFKGFEDYSEKEAEKILEQLRELANIVCRHVQKGNI' A
#
# COMPACT_ATOMS: atom_id res chain seq x y z
N MET A 1 -9.80 -21.99 -12.73
CA MET A 1 -9.19 -21.53 -11.46
C MET A 1 -9.14 -20.00 -11.50
N GLU A 2 -10.22 -19.29 -11.16
CA GLU A 2 -10.26 -17.82 -11.32
C GLU A 2 -10.95 -17.10 -10.14
N MET A 3 -11.19 -17.79 -9.02
CA MET A 3 -11.85 -17.19 -7.84
C MET A 3 -10.88 -16.47 -6.89
N SER A 4 -9.57 -16.66 -7.06
CA SER A 4 -8.55 -16.15 -6.13
C SER A 4 -8.23 -14.67 -6.37
N ASN A 5 -8.38 -14.18 -7.61
CA ASN A 5 -8.02 -12.80 -7.97
C ASN A 5 -9.09 -11.79 -7.53
N THR A 6 -10.37 -12.17 -7.58
CA THR A 6 -11.50 -11.29 -7.22
C THR A 6 -11.57 -10.97 -5.72
N ILE A 7 -11.11 -11.88 -4.85
CA ILE A 7 -11.09 -11.67 -3.39
C ILE A 7 -10.01 -10.64 -2.98
N ILE A 8 -8.85 -10.65 -3.67
CA ILE A 8 -7.77 -9.68 -3.43
C ILE A 8 -8.23 -8.27 -3.87
N GLU A 9 -8.85 -8.16 -5.04
CA GLU A 9 -9.40 -6.88 -5.53
C GLU A 9 -10.47 -6.29 -4.60
N GLN A 10 -11.35 -7.12 -4.04
CA GLN A 10 -12.42 -6.63 -3.16
C GLN A 10 -11.91 -6.21 -1.77
N ARG A 11 -10.88 -6.87 -1.22
CA ARG A 11 -10.26 -6.46 0.05
C ARG A 11 -9.43 -5.18 -0.06
N GLN A 12 -8.89 -4.86 -1.24
CA GLN A 12 -8.12 -3.64 -1.46
C GLN A 12 -8.98 -2.38 -1.65
N LYS A 13 -10.19 -2.49 -2.22
CA LYS A 13 -11.00 -1.32 -2.61
C LYS A 13 -11.49 -0.42 -1.47
N ASN A 14 -11.57 -0.92 -0.24
CA ASN A 14 -12.09 -0.16 0.91
C ASN A 14 -11.07 0.04 2.04
N ARG A 15 -9.78 -0.25 1.80
CA ARG A 15 -8.75 -0.02 2.82
C ARG A 15 -8.20 1.39 2.69
N THR A 16 -8.56 2.26 3.62
CA THR A 16 -7.93 3.59 3.73
C THR A 16 -6.51 3.43 4.25
N PHE A 17 -5.52 3.61 3.38
CA PHE A 17 -4.11 3.62 3.75
C PHE A 17 -3.74 5.02 4.28
N ASN A 18 -4.01 5.25 5.57
CA ASN A 18 -3.72 6.50 6.28
C ASN A 18 -2.74 6.30 7.44
N SER A 19 -2.32 7.40 8.08
CA SER A 19 -1.38 7.38 9.21
C SER A 19 -1.86 6.43 10.32
N THR A 20 -3.16 6.47 10.65
CA THR A 20 -3.78 5.56 11.63
C THR A 20 -3.57 4.09 11.25
N TRP A 21 -3.76 3.71 9.98
CA TRP A 21 -3.51 2.37 9.49
C TRP A 21 -2.04 1.98 9.64
N LEU A 22 -1.10 2.87 9.30
CA LEU A 22 0.33 2.59 9.44
C LEU A 22 0.74 2.37 10.89
N LYS A 23 0.20 3.16 11.82
CA LYS A 23 0.48 3.04 13.26
C LYS A 23 -0.07 1.75 13.89
N THR A 24 -0.93 1.00 13.19
CA THR A 24 -1.36 -0.34 13.67
C THR A 24 -0.28 -1.42 13.53
N PHE A 25 0.80 -1.14 12.79
CA PHE A 25 1.90 -2.07 12.61
C PHE A 25 2.98 -1.88 13.68
N LYS A 26 3.48 -3.01 14.18
CA LYS A 26 4.58 -3.03 15.16
C LYS A 26 5.80 -2.31 14.59
N GLY A 27 6.33 -1.34 15.34
CA GLY A 27 7.44 -0.49 14.92
C GLY A 27 7.04 0.87 14.34
N PHE A 28 5.74 1.10 14.09
CA PHE A 28 5.19 2.42 13.70
C PHE A 28 4.27 3.01 14.77
N GLU A 29 4.08 2.32 15.90
CA GLU A 29 3.13 2.68 16.97
C GLU A 29 3.38 4.10 17.51
N ASP A 30 4.65 4.43 17.76
CA ASP A 30 5.09 5.72 18.31
C ASP A 30 5.35 6.80 17.25
N TYR A 31 5.13 6.51 15.96
CA TYR A 31 5.40 7.51 14.92
C TYR A 31 4.44 8.69 15.06
N SER A 32 4.99 9.90 14.94
CA SER A 32 4.15 11.08 14.78
C SER A 32 3.34 10.99 13.49
N GLU A 33 2.22 11.71 13.43
CA GLU A 33 1.36 11.72 12.24
C GLU A 33 2.15 12.11 10.98
N LYS A 34 3.01 13.12 11.09
CA LYS A 34 3.88 13.57 9.99
C LYS A 34 4.88 12.51 9.54
N GLU A 35 5.48 11.77 10.46
CA GLU A 35 6.39 10.68 10.11
C GLU A 35 5.65 9.53 9.42
N ALA A 36 4.47 9.19 9.93
CA ALA A 36 3.63 8.15 9.34
C ALA A 36 3.16 8.53 7.92
N GLU A 37 2.75 9.78 7.71
CA GLU A 37 2.38 10.29 6.38
C GLU A 37 3.55 10.26 5.41
N LYS A 38 4.75 10.65 5.85
CA LYS A 38 5.95 10.59 5.01
C LYS A 38 6.29 9.17 4.56
N ILE A 39 6.19 8.20 5.47
CA ILE A 39 6.39 6.78 5.14
C ILE A 39 5.34 6.30 4.13
N LEU A 40 4.07 6.69 4.30
CA LEU A 40 3.00 6.33 3.37
C LEU A 40 3.23 6.89 1.97
N GLU A 41 3.73 8.12 1.87
CA GLU A 41 4.10 8.73 0.59
C GLU A 41 5.20 7.93 -0.11
N GLN A 42 6.26 7.54 0.63
CA GLN A 42 7.34 6.71 0.10
C GLN A 42 6.85 5.34 -0.36
N LEU A 43 5.97 4.69 0.41
CA LEU A 43 5.36 3.41 0.04
C LEU A 43 4.51 3.53 -1.24
N ARG A 44 3.78 4.64 -1.39
CA ARG A 44 2.96 4.91 -2.57
C ARG A 44 3.82 5.15 -3.81
N GLU A 45 4.91 5.89 -3.67
CA GLU A 45 5.87 6.10 -4.75
C GLU A 45 6.53 4.78 -5.19
N LEU A 46 6.96 3.96 -4.23
CA LEU A 46 7.51 2.64 -4.52
C LEU A 46 6.51 1.75 -5.25
N ALA A 47 5.26 1.70 -4.79
CA ALA A 47 4.20 0.94 -5.46
C ALA A 47 4.00 1.42 -6.90
N ASN A 48 4.02 2.74 -7.14
CA ASN A 48 3.93 3.29 -8.50
C ASN A 48 5.11 2.87 -9.38
N ILE A 49 6.34 2.88 -8.85
CA ILE A 49 7.54 2.45 -9.58
C ILE A 49 7.44 0.97 -9.95
N VAL A 50 7.09 0.11 -8.98
CA VAL A 50 6.96 -1.34 -9.19
C VAL A 50 5.86 -1.63 -10.21
N CYS A 51 4.68 -1.01 -10.07
CA CYS A 51 3.58 -1.14 -11.03
C CYS A 51 4.03 -0.74 -12.44
N ARG A 52 4.71 0.40 -12.60
CA ARG A 52 5.24 0.84 -13.91
C ARG A 52 6.24 -0.16 -14.48
N HIS A 53 7.11 -0.72 -13.65
CA HIS A 53 8.12 -1.69 -14.08
C HIS A 53 7.48 -3.01 -14.55
N VAL A 54 6.57 -3.56 -13.75
CA VAL A 54 5.83 -4.79 -14.10
C VAL A 54 4.95 -4.58 -15.34
N GLN A 55 4.26 -3.45 -15.44
CA GLN A 55 3.42 -3.14 -16.61
C GLN A 55 4.25 -2.92 -17.89
N LYS A 56 5.46 -2.35 -17.79
CA LYS A 56 6.36 -2.22 -18.94
C LYS A 56 7.00 -3.54 -19.39
N GLY A 57 7.11 -4.53 -18.50
CA GLY A 57 7.64 -5.86 -18.81
C GLY A 57 6.66 -6.78 -19.54
N ASN A 58 5.40 -6.36 -19.70
CA ASN A 58 4.33 -7.11 -20.38
C ASN A 58 4.12 -6.69 -21.86
N ILE A 59 5.12 -6.07 -22.49
CA ILE A 59 5.12 -5.72 -23.93
C ILE A 59 5.96 -6.72 -24.70
#